data_AF-A0A0G1IGL1-F1
#
_entry.id   AF-A0A0G1IGL1-F1
#
_cell.length_a   1.000
_cell.length_b   1.000
_cell.length_c   1.000
_cell.angle_alpha   90.00
_cell.angle_beta   90.00
_cell.angle_gamma   90.00
#
_symmetry.space_group_name_H-M   'P 1'
#
loop_
_entity.id
_entity.type
_entity.pdbx_description
1 polymer ?
#
loop_
_entity_poly.entity_id
_entity_poly.type
_entity_poly.pdbx_seq_one_letter_code
_entity_poly.pdbx_strand_id
1 'polypeptide(L)'
;MPDNTTTIADLRKKINEFRARRGWGKEDPKDMALSLVLEASELLEHFQWLSGSDVMRNPKIVQAVSEEMSDVLWWLINLADRLGVDLSDAFIQKMQKTGVKYSETLFNPEISEEERTRQYYRIKAETRGGHPLYEPEEMKVEVKEKKRDEVRVDSNQKNSNQKDVDDMLQQLFDLLEKEKVSPKE
;
A
#
# COMPACT_ATOMS: atom_id res chain seq x y z
N MET A 1 -5.26 -13.44 -30.19
CA MET A 1 -6.34 -13.63 -29.21
C MET A 1 -6.32 -12.38 -28.33
N PRO A 2 -7.43 -11.67 -28.09
CA PRO A 2 -7.40 -10.43 -27.32
C PRO A 2 -7.49 -10.69 -25.80
N ASP A 3 -6.79 -9.88 -25.01
CA ASP A 3 -6.62 -10.09 -23.55
C ASP A 3 -7.94 -10.06 -22.77
N ASN A 4 -8.92 -9.26 -23.22
CA ASN A 4 -10.21 -9.11 -22.55
C ASN A 4 -11.10 -10.38 -22.59
N THR A 5 -10.73 -11.38 -23.38
CA THR A 5 -11.47 -12.65 -23.51
C THR A 5 -10.57 -13.88 -23.39
N THR A 6 -9.26 -13.67 -23.25
CA THR A 6 -8.28 -14.75 -23.17
C THR A 6 -7.90 -14.99 -21.72
N THR A 7 -8.14 -16.20 -21.21
CA THR A 7 -7.78 -16.55 -19.83
C THR A 7 -6.34 -17.05 -19.74
N ILE A 8 -5.76 -17.06 -18.53
CA ILE A 8 -4.47 -17.72 -18.27
C ILE A 8 -4.50 -19.20 -18.67
N ALA A 9 -5.65 -19.87 -18.50
CA ALA A 9 -5.82 -21.26 -18.89
C ALA A 9 -5.73 -21.44 -20.42
N ASP A 10 -6.27 -20.50 -21.20
CA ASP A 10 -6.17 -20.51 -22.67
C ASP A 10 -4.71 -20.36 -23.13
N LEU A 11 -3.96 -19.45 -22.50
CA LEU A 11 -2.54 -19.26 -22.78
C LEU A 11 -1.73 -20.51 -22.42
N ARG A 12 -1.92 -21.07 -21.22
CA ARG A 12 -1.28 -22.32 -20.79
C ARG A 12 -1.55 -23.46 -21.79
N LYS A 13 -2.79 -23.60 -22.26
CA LYS A 13 -3.15 -24.59 -23.27
C LYS A 13 -2.37 -24.37 -24.57
N LYS A 14 -2.27 -23.14 -25.07
CA LYS A 14 -1.50 -22.83 -26.29
C LYS A 14 -0.02 -23.14 -26.16
N ILE A 15 0.56 -22.82 -25.01
CA ILE A 15 1.94 -23.14 -24.67
C ILE A 15 2.15 -24.66 -24.68
N ASN A 16 1.28 -25.41 -24.01
CA ASN A 16 1.38 -26.87 -23.94
C ASN A 16 1.21 -27.53 -25.32
N GLU A 17 0.26 -27.06 -26.14
CA GLU A 17 0.11 -27.49 -27.54
C GLU A 17 1.36 -27.19 -28.39
N PHE A 18 2.02 -26.05 -28.16
CA PHE A 18 3.24 -25.67 -28.86
C PHE A 18 4.43 -26.53 -28.47
N ARG A 19 4.61 -26.78 -27.17
CA ARG A 19 5.68 -27.60 -26.59
C ARG A 19 5.54 -29.07 -26.97
N ALA A 20 4.33 -29.62 -26.83
CA ALA A 20 4.04 -31.02 -27.16
C ALA A 20 4.38 -31.36 -28.62
N ARG A 21 4.05 -30.47 -29.57
CA ARG A 21 4.40 -30.64 -31.00
C ARG A 21 5.90 -30.68 -31.27
N ARG A 22 6.73 -30.21 -30.34
CA ARG A 22 8.20 -30.20 -30.44
C ARG A 22 8.88 -31.22 -29.52
N GLY A 23 8.10 -32.01 -28.77
CA GLY A 23 8.64 -32.90 -27.75
C GLY A 23 9.33 -32.16 -26.58
N TRP A 24 9.05 -30.87 -26.41
CA TRP A 24 9.48 -30.08 -25.26
C TRP A 24 8.57 -30.40 -24.07
N GLY A 25 8.99 -30.11 -22.83
CA GLY A 25 8.21 -30.52 -21.65
C GLY A 25 8.99 -31.17 -20.51
N LYS A 26 10.30 -31.42 -20.72
CA LYS A 26 11.14 -32.17 -19.77
C LYS A 26 12.04 -31.27 -18.94
N GLU A 27 11.94 -29.96 -19.12
CA GLU A 27 12.79 -28.98 -18.47
C GLU A 27 12.56 -29.04 -16.95
N ASP A 28 13.65 -28.91 -16.19
CA ASP A 28 13.62 -28.87 -14.74
C ASP A 28 13.06 -27.51 -14.27
N PRO A 29 12.24 -27.45 -13.20
CA PRO A 29 11.73 -26.19 -12.67
C PRO A 29 12.82 -25.15 -12.35
N LYS A 30 14.02 -25.59 -11.94
CA LYS A 30 15.17 -24.70 -11.73
C LYS A 30 15.58 -24.02 -13.03
N ASP A 31 15.67 -24.77 -14.12
CA ASP A 31 16.08 -24.23 -15.43
C ASP A 31 15.01 -23.28 -15.97
N MET A 32 13.72 -23.61 -15.79
CA MET A 32 12.62 -22.69 -16.12
C MET A 32 12.69 -21.38 -15.33
N ALA A 33 13.01 -21.43 -14.03
CA ALA A 33 13.18 -20.24 -13.21
C ALA A 33 14.40 -19.40 -13.64
N LEU A 34 15.48 -20.05 -14.09
CA LEU A 34 16.62 -19.36 -14.69
C LEU A 34 16.21 -18.66 -15.97
N SER A 35 15.54 -19.34 -16.90
CA SER A 35 15.05 -18.73 -18.14
C SER A 35 14.13 -17.55 -17.86
N LEU A 36 13.19 -17.65 -16.91
CA LEU A 36 12.34 -16.53 -16.50
C LEU A 36 13.15 -15.27 -16.12
N VAL A 37 14.26 -15.45 -15.39
CA VAL A 37 15.13 -14.34 -14.97
C VAL A 37 15.94 -13.79 -16.15
N LEU A 38 16.35 -14.65 -17.08
CA LEU A 38 17.04 -14.21 -18.31
C LEU A 38 16.12 -13.31 -19.14
N GLU A 39 14.88 -13.72 -19.45
CA GLU A 39 13.97 -12.87 -20.24
C GLU A 39 13.60 -11.59 -19.49
N ALA A 40 13.48 -11.66 -18.15
CA ALA A 40 13.24 -10.46 -17.34
C ALA A 40 14.43 -9.48 -17.37
N SER A 41 15.64 -10.01 -17.59
CA SER A 41 16.85 -9.21 -17.79
C SER A 41 16.89 -8.62 -19.20
N GLU A 42 16.54 -9.38 -20.23
CA GLU A 42 16.42 -8.89 -21.62
C GLU A 42 15.36 -7.76 -21.71
N LEU A 43 14.21 -7.93 -21.04
CA LEU A 43 13.21 -6.89 -20.87
C LEU A 43 13.79 -5.60 -20.26
N LEU A 44 14.66 -5.72 -19.26
CA LEU A 44 15.29 -4.58 -18.59
C LEU A 44 16.27 -3.83 -19.51
N GLU A 45 16.92 -4.51 -20.47
CA GLU A 45 17.90 -3.89 -21.37
C GLU A 45 17.28 -2.74 -22.18
N HIS A 46 16.00 -2.83 -22.53
CA HIS A 46 15.28 -1.78 -23.24
C HIS A 46 15.13 -0.46 -22.45
N PHE A 47 15.40 -0.47 -21.15
CA PHE A 47 15.29 0.69 -20.27
C PHE A 47 16.65 1.21 -19.78
N GLN A 48 17.73 0.46 -19.97
CA GLN A 48 19.02 0.71 -19.29
C GLN A 48 19.61 2.11 -19.55
N TRP A 49 19.42 2.65 -20.75
CA TRP A 49 19.99 3.93 -21.20
C TRP A 49 18.95 4.98 -21.60
N LEU A 50 17.67 4.70 -21.34
CA LEU A 50 16.56 5.52 -21.80
C LEU A 50 15.70 5.97 -20.63
N SER A 51 15.15 7.18 -20.72
CA SER A 51 14.04 7.53 -19.83
C SER A 51 12.81 6.71 -20.20
N GLY A 52 11.93 6.42 -19.23
CA GLY A 52 10.67 5.74 -19.53
C GLY A 52 9.83 6.48 -20.59
N SER A 53 9.94 7.80 -20.64
CA SER A 53 9.28 8.62 -21.65
C SER A 53 9.82 8.41 -23.08
N ASP A 54 11.13 8.16 -23.22
CA ASP A 54 11.76 7.88 -24.52
C ASP A 54 11.37 6.50 -25.04
N VAL A 55 11.31 5.51 -24.14
CA VAL A 55 10.82 4.16 -24.45
C VAL A 55 9.39 4.22 -24.99
N MET A 56 8.48 4.88 -24.28
CA MET A 56 7.06 4.98 -24.66
C MET A 56 6.84 5.72 -25.99
N ARG A 57 7.71 6.66 -26.36
CA ARG A 57 7.59 7.42 -27.61
C ARG A 57 8.12 6.69 -28.83
N ASN A 58 8.86 5.58 -28.66
CA ASN A 58 9.47 4.85 -29.76
C ASN A 58 8.74 3.51 -30.01
N PRO A 59 7.91 3.40 -31.06
CA PRO A 59 7.12 2.19 -31.32
C PRO A 59 7.97 0.93 -31.54
N LYS A 60 9.21 1.06 -32.04
CA LYS A 60 10.10 -0.09 -32.22
C LYS A 60 10.57 -0.65 -30.88
N ILE A 61 10.84 0.22 -29.90
CA ILE A 61 11.23 -0.20 -28.56
C ILE A 61 10.01 -0.80 -27.84
N VAL A 62 8.84 -0.18 -27.96
CA VAL A 62 7.59 -0.73 -27.40
C VAL A 62 7.30 -2.14 -27.95
N GLN A 63 7.53 -2.37 -29.24
CA GLN A 63 7.38 -3.69 -29.84
C GLN A 63 8.38 -4.70 -29.25
N ALA A 64 9.66 -4.35 -29.13
CA ALA A 64 10.66 -5.23 -28.53
C ALA A 64 10.35 -5.53 -27.05
N VAL A 65 9.98 -4.50 -26.26
CA VAL A 65 9.48 -4.66 -24.89
C VAL A 65 8.30 -5.64 -24.83
N SER A 66 7.37 -5.57 -25.78
CA SER A 66 6.22 -6.50 -25.83
C SER A 66 6.64 -7.95 -26.09
N GLU A 67 7.72 -8.17 -26.86
CA GLU A 67 8.28 -9.51 -27.11
C GLU A 67 8.87 -10.06 -25.82
N GLU A 68 9.73 -9.31 -25.14
CA GLU A 68 10.34 -9.74 -23.86
C GLU A 68 9.30 -9.92 -22.73
N MET A 69 8.28 -9.07 -22.66
CA MET A 69 7.14 -9.27 -21.74
C MET A 69 6.41 -10.58 -22.01
N SER A 70 6.32 -10.98 -23.29
CA SER A 70 5.68 -12.24 -23.69
C SER A 70 6.55 -13.44 -23.31
N ASP A 71 7.87 -13.33 -23.39
CA ASP A 71 8.80 -14.39 -23.00
C ASP A 71 8.86 -14.57 -21.47
N VAL A 72 8.82 -13.48 -20.70
CA VAL A 72 8.61 -13.53 -19.24
C VAL A 72 7.29 -14.23 -18.91
N LEU A 73 6.19 -13.86 -19.58
CA LEU A 73 4.89 -14.49 -19.36
C LEU A 73 4.90 -15.98 -19.71
N TRP A 74 5.56 -16.34 -20.82
CA TRP A 74 5.72 -17.71 -21.28
C TRP A 74 6.37 -18.58 -20.20
N TRP A 75 7.51 -18.15 -19.66
CA TRP A 75 8.19 -18.93 -18.62
C TRP A 75 7.44 -18.95 -17.30
N LEU A 76 6.78 -17.85 -16.91
CA LEU A 76 5.97 -17.82 -15.70
C LEU A 76 4.80 -18.83 -15.76
N ILE A 77 4.08 -18.88 -16.90
CA ILE A 77 2.97 -19.83 -17.08
C ILE A 77 3.50 -21.26 -17.13
N ASN A 78 4.59 -21.53 -17.85
CA ASN A 78 5.19 -22.86 -17.91
C ASN A 78 5.67 -23.36 -16.55
N LEU A 79 6.33 -22.49 -15.77
CA LEU A 79 6.80 -22.82 -14.44
C LEU A 79 5.63 -23.09 -13.50
N ALA A 80 4.57 -22.27 -13.55
CA ALA A 80 3.36 -22.50 -12.77
C ALA A 80 2.71 -23.85 -13.12
N ASP A 81 2.59 -24.19 -14.41
CA ASP A 81 2.07 -25.48 -14.86
C ASP A 81 2.95 -26.65 -14.38
N ARG A 82 4.27 -26.52 -14.50
CA ARG A 82 5.24 -27.54 -14.05
C ARG A 82 5.17 -27.80 -12.55
N LEU A 83 4.90 -26.77 -11.75
CA LEU A 83 4.78 -26.83 -10.30
C LEU A 83 3.35 -27.16 -9.82
N GLY A 84 2.36 -27.28 -10.72
CA GLY A 84 0.97 -27.51 -10.35
C GLY A 84 0.31 -26.33 -9.63
N VAL A 85 0.76 -25.10 -9.93
CA VAL A 85 0.24 -23.87 -9.33
C VAL A 85 -0.89 -23.31 -10.18
N ASP A 86 -2.07 -23.13 -9.59
CA ASP A 86 -3.09 -22.26 -10.17
C ASP A 86 -2.65 -20.81 -10.03
N LEU A 87 -2.06 -20.28 -11.10
CA LEU A 87 -1.51 -18.93 -11.13
C LEU A 87 -2.56 -17.84 -10.86
N SER A 88 -3.81 -18.04 -11.32
CA SER A 88 -4.90 -17.08 -11.10
C SER A 88 -5.28 -17.02 -9.62
N ASP A 89 -5.51 -18.18 -9.00
CA ASP A 89 -5.85 -18.27 -7.57
C ASP A 89 -4.69 -17.76 -6.69
N ALA A 90 -3.46 -18.18 -6.98
CA ALA A 90 -2.27 -17.72 -6.28
C ALA A 90 -2.10 -16.19 -6.33
N PHE A 91 -2.40 -15.57 -7.48
CA PHE A 91 -2.37 -14.12 -7.64
C PHE A 91 -3.44 -13.43 -6.79
N ILE A 92 -4.69 -13.91 -6.80
CA ILE A 92 -5.78 -13.34 -5.98
C ILE A 92 -5.47 -13.45 -4.48
N GLN A 93 -5.00 -14.61 -4.01
CA GLN A 93 -4.58 -14.76 -2.61
C GLN A 93 -3.43 -13.82 -2.25
N LYS A 94 -2.47 -13.62 -3.16
CA LYS A 94 -1.37 -12.68 -2.97
C LYS A 94 -1.87 -11.24 -2.89
N MET A 95 -2.82 -10.85 -3.74
CA MET A 95 -3.45 -9.53 -3.71
C MET A 95 -4.14 -9.27 -2.36
N GLN A 96 -4.92 -10.22 -1.85
CA GLN A 96 -5.59 -10.08 -0.54
C GLN A 96 -4.58 -9.85 0.60
N LYS A 97 -3.52 -10.67 0.66
CA LYS A 97 -2.43 -10.50 1.65
C LYS A 97 -1.72 -9.15 1.50
N THR A 98 -1.57 -8.68 0.26
CA THR A 98 -0.93 -7.40 -0.05
C THR A 98 -1.83 -6.23 0.35
N GLY A 99 -3.15 -6.32 0.14
CA GLY A 99 -4.12 -5.31 0.56
C GLY A 99 -4.22 -5.17 2.08
N VAL A 100 -4.09 -6.26 2.84
CA VAL A 100 -3.97 -6.17 4.31
C VAL A 100 -2.69 -5.43 4.72
N LYS A 101 -1.57 -5.75 4.05
CA LYS A 101 -0.27 -5.13 4.33
C LYS A 101 -0.21 -3.66 3.92
N TYR A 102 -0.83 -3.30 2.81
CA TYR A 102 -0.85 -1.97 2.21
C TYR A 102 -2.30 -1.51 2.07
N SER A 103 -2.98 -1.29 3.21
CA SER A 103 -4.41 -0.97 3.24
C SER A 103 -4.75 0.39 2.63
N GLU A 104 -5.98 0.56 2.14
CA GLU A 104 -6.49 1.83 1.63
C GLU A 104 -6.45 2.95 2.67
N THR A 105 -6.60 2.62 3.96
CA THR A 105 -6.44 3.59 5.06
C THR A 105 -5.03 4.19 5.11
N LEU A 106 -4.01 3.48 4.62
CA LEU A 106 -2.61 3.93 4.62
C LEU A 106 -2.13 4.41 3.24
N PHE A 107 -2.77 3.95 2.15
CA PHE A 107 -2.33 4.19 0.76
C PHE A 107 -3.45 4.68 -0.16
N ASN A 108 -4.36 5.53 0.32
CA ASN A 108 -5.35 6.18 -0.55
C ASN A 108 -4.80 7.48 -1.20
N PRO A 109 -5.47 7.99 -2.25
CA PRO A 109 -5.05 9.20 -2.96
C PRO A 109 -5.03 10.48 -2.11
N GLU A 110 -5.82 10.57 -1.04
CA GLU A 110 -5.91 11.76 -0.18
C GLU A 110 -4.71 11.91 0.77
N ILE A 111 -3.96 10.83 1.00
CA ILE A 111 -2.74 10.86 1.82
C ILE A 111 -1.60 11.50 1.02
N SER A 112 -0.76 12.30 1.65
CA SER A 112 0.40 12.89 0.98
C SER A 112 1.40 11.81 0.56
N GLU A 113 2.16 12.07 -0.51
CA GLU A 113 3.20 11.15 -0.98
C GLU A 113 4.28 10.89 0.08
N GLU A 114 4.64 11.92 0.83
CA GLU A 114 5.58 11.84 1.95
C GLU A 114 5.08 10.87 3.02
N GLU A 115 3.81 10.99 3.43
CA GLU A 115 3.22 10.13 4.45
C GLU A 115 3.07 8.68 3.96
N ARG A 116 2.63 8.47 2.71
CA ARG A 116 2.63 7.12 2.10
C ARG A 116 4.02 6.49 2.08
N THR A 117 5.04 7.28 1.77
CA THR A 117 6.44 6.83 1.74
C THR A 117 6.94 6.44 3.14
N ARG A 118 6.61 7.25 4.16
CA ARG A 118 6.88 6.93 5.56
C ARG A 118 6.21 5.62 5.99
N GLN A 119 4.91 5.47 5.70
CA GLN A 119 4.17 4.23 6.01
C GLN A 119 4.76 3.02 5.27
N TYR A 120 5.18 3.19 4.01
CA TYR A 120 5.82 2.14 3.24
C TYR A 120 7.13 1.65 3.89
N TYR A 121 8.00 2.56 4.32
CA TYR A 121 9.26 2.19 4.97
C TYR A 121 9.05 1.59 6.35
N ARG A 122 8.05 2.06 7.09
CA ARG A 122 7.61 1.42 8.35
C ARG A 122 7.22 -0.04 8.13
N ILE A 123 6.31 -0.29 7.21
CA ILE A 123 5.84 -1.65 6.88
C ILE A 123 7.02 -2.54 6.43
N LYS A 124 7.94 -2.00 5.62
CA LYS A 124 9.15 -2.71 5.22
C LYS A 124 10.03 -3.06 6.42
N ALA A 125 10.24 -2.12 7.33
CA ALA A 125 11.04 -2.34 8.54
C ALA A 125 10.45 -3.46 9.41
N GLU A 126 9.14 -3.42 9.65
CA GLU A 126 8.43 -4.42 10.46
C GLU A 126 8.47 -5.82 9.80
N THR A 127 8.38 -5.90 8.47
CA THR A 127 8.27 -7.19 7.75
C THR A 127 9.58 -7.78 7.25
N ARG A 128 10.69 -7.01 7.26
CA ARG A 128 12.00 -7.44 6.72
C ARG A 128 13.18 -7.23 7.68
N GLY A 129 12.92 -6.96 8.96
CA GLY A 129 13.97 -6.82 9.98
C GLY A 129 14.67 -5.47 9.98
N GLY A 130 13.95 -4.39 9.62
CA GLY A 130 14.45 -3.01 9.61
C GLY A 130 14.49 -2.39 8.20
N HIS A 131 14.53 -1.05 8.15
CA HIS A 131 14.76 -0.29 6.92
C HIS A 131 15.56 0.98 7.23
N PRO A 132 16.67 1.28 6.51
CA PRO A 132 17.52 2.45 6.81
C PRO A 132 16.80 3.80 6.73
N LEU A 133 15.76 3.89 5.89
CA LEU A 133 14.93 5.09 5.72
C LEU A 133 13.73 5.15 6.68
N TYR A 134 13.62 4.22 7.63
CA TYR A 134 12.60 4.29 8.68
C TYR A 134 13.22 4.87 9.95
N GLU A 135 12.80 6.07 10.33
CA GLU A 135 13.24 6.73 11.57
C GLU A 135 12.13 6.63 12.65
N PRO A 136 12.34 5.86 13.74
CA PRO A 136 11.32 5.69 14.79
C PRO A 136 11.02 6.96 15.60
N GLU A 137 11.88 7.99 15.53
CA GLU A 137 11.87 9.14 16.44
C GLU A 137 10.85 10.23 16.06
N GLU A 138 10.47 10.35 14.80
CA GLU A 138 9.47 11.33 14.33
C GLU A 138 8.08 11.10 14.96
N MET A 139 7.73 9.84 15.28
CA MET A 139 6.48 9.48 15.97
C MET A 139 6.46 9.94 17.44
N LYS A 140 7.62 10.12 18.10
CA LYS A 140 7.64 10.61 19.49
C LYS A 140 7.23 12.07 19.59
N VAL A 141 7.40 12.86 18.52
CA VAL A 141 7.01 14.27 18.47
C VAL A 141 5.51 14.37 18.24
N GLU A 142 4.98 13.66 17.23
CA GLU A 142 3.56 13.70 16.87
C GLU A 142 2.63 13.09 17.93
N VAL A 143 3.04 12.00 18.59
CA VAL A 143 2.29 11.41 19.72
C VAL A 143 2.35 12.30 20.97
N LYS A 144 3.45 13.04 21.17
CA LYS A 144 3.54 14.04 22.27
C LYS A 144 2.69 15.27 21.99
N GLU A 145 2.61 15.72 20.74
CA GLU A 145 1.80 16.87 20.33
C GLU A 145 0.30 16.54 20.37
N LYS A 146 -0.14 15.41 19.79
CA LYS A 146 -1.55 14.98 19.88
C LYS A 146 -2.01 14.75 21.33
N LYS A 147 -1.17 14.15 22.19
CA LYS A 147 -1.48 14.03 23.63
C LYS A 147 -1.50 15.38 24.35
N ARG A 148 -0.66 16.35 23.95
CA ARG A 148 -0.70 17.71 24.51
C ARG A 148 -1.98 18.43 24.12
N ASP A 149 -2.45 18.27 22.89
CA ASP A 149 -3.68 18.91 22.41
C ASP A 149 -4.93 18.28 23.04
N GLU A 150 -4.99 16.96 23.19
CA GLU A 150 -6.09 16.29 23.92
C GLU A 150 -6.15 16.73 25.40
N VAL A 151 -5.01 16.82 26.09
CA VAL A 151 -4.94 17.31 27.47
C VAL A 151 -5.34 18.80 27.56
N ARG A 152 -4.99 19.61 26.54
CA ARG A 152 -5.37 21.03 26.47
C ARG A 152 -6.87 21.22 26.25
N VAL A 153 -7.51 20.36 25.48
CA VAL A 153 -8.97 20.38 25.25
C VAL A 153 -9.71 19.96 26.53
N ASP A 154 -9.30 18.86 27.18
CA ASP A 154 -9.95 18.37 28.42
C ASP A 154 -9.78 19.35 29.60
N SER A 155 -8.63 20.03 29.70
CA SER A 155 -8.40 21.08 30.71
C SER A 155 -9.19 22.36 30.45
N ASN A 156 -9.33 22.80 29.20
CA ASN A 156 -10.20 23.93 28.86
C ASN A 156 -11.67 23.65 29.14
N GLN A 157 -12.14 22.42 28.90
CA GLN A 157 -13.52 22.03 29.14
C GLN A 157 -13.85 21.92 30.64
N LYS A 158 -12.89 21.42 31.46
CA LYS A 158 -13.01 21.43 32.93
C LYS A 158 -12.99 22.84 33.51
N ASN A 159 -12.13 23.74 32.99
CA ASN A 159 -12.08 25.14 33.44
C ASN A 159 -13.34 25.92 33.07
N SER A 160 -13.94 25.64 31.90
CA SER A 160 -15.25 26.20 31.53
C SER A 160 -16.33 25.79 32.53
N ASN A 161 -16.47 24.48 32.77
CA ASN A 161 -17.49 23.95 33.68
C ASN A 161 -17.32 24.47 35.12
N GLN A 162 -16.09 24.63 35.61
CA GLN A 162 -15.84 25.18 36.95
C GLN A 162 -16.22 26.66 37.02
N LYS A 163 -15.89 27.45 36.00
CA LYS A 163 -16.25 28.86 35.93
C LYS A 163 -17.78 29.06 35.89
N ASP A 164 -18.49 28.21 35.14
CA ASP A 164 -19.95 28.27 35.05
C ASP A 164 -20.61 27.97 36.42
N VAL A 165 -20.05 27.02 37.19
CA VAL A 165 -20.51 26.72 38.56
C VAL A 165 -20.22 27.87 39.52
N ASP A 166 -19.03 28.46 39.45
CA ASP A 166 -18.65 29.59 40.31
C ASP A 166 -19.51 30.83 40.02
N ASP A 167 -19.80 31.12 38.75
CA ASP A 167 -20.70 32.20 38.34
C ASP A 167 -22.15 31.97 38.83
N MET A 168 -22.64 30.72 38.81
CA MET A 168 -23.96 30.37 39.37
C MET A 168 -24.01 30.56 40.89
N LEU A 169 -22.96 30.16 41.61
CA LEU A 169 -22.87 30.35 43.06
C LEU A 169 -22.81 31.83 43.43
N GLN A 170 -22.09 32.64 42.66
CA GLN A 170 -22.05 34.08 42.87
C GLN A 170 -23.42 34.73 42.64
N GLN A 171 -24.15 34.34 41.60
CA GLN A 171 -25.52 34.81 41.36
C GLN A 171 -26.47 34.44 42.50
N LEU A 172 -26.34 33.23 43.06
CA LEU A 172 -27.14 32.80 44.22
C LEU A 172 -26.78 33.61 45.48
N PHE A 173 -25.49 33.87 45.71
CA PHE A 173 -25.04 34.73 46.81
C PHE A 173 -25.61 36.15 46.68
N ASP A 174 -25.53 36.75 45.48
CA ASP A 174 -26.04 38.09 45.20
C ASP A 174 -27.57 38.17 45.39
N LEU A 175 -28.31 37.10 45.06
CA LEU A 175 -29.75 37.00 45.31
C LEU A 175 -30.08 36.93 46.81
N LEU A 176 -29.32 36.14 47.57
CA LEU A 176 -29.48 36.02 49.02
C LEU A 176 -29.09 37.31 49.77
N GLU A 177 -28.14 38.08 49.25
CA GLU A 177 -27.81 39.40 49.79
C GLU A 177 -28.89 40.44 49.49
N LYS A 178 -29.51 40.40 48.30
CA LYS A 178 -30.65 41.27 47.95
C LYS A 178 -31.88 41.00 48.83
N GLU A 179 -32.14 39.75 49.23
CA GLU A 179 -33.23 39.43 50.16
C GLU A 179 -32.96 39.90 51.61
N LYS A 180 -31.70 40.13 52.00
CA LYS A 180 -31.36 40.69 53.32
C LYS A 180 -31.51 42.21 53.42
N VAL A 181 -31.79 42.89 52.30
CA VAL A 181 -32.03 44.35 52.26
C VAL A 181 -33.50 44.60 51.89
N SER A 182 -34.42 44.09 52.71
CA SER A 182 -35.80 44.58 52.76
C SER A 182 -36.11 45.00 54.19
N PRO A 183 -36.07 46.31 54.52
CA PRO A 183 -36.57 46.80 55.79
C PRO A 183 -38.09 46.65 55.81
N LYS A 184 -38.61 45.85 56.76
CA LYS A 184 -39.98 46.07 57.25
C LYS A 184 -40.00 47.44 57.94
N GLU A 185 -40.86 48.31 57.44
CA GLU A 185 -41.44 49.53 58.05
C GLU A 185 -40.65 50.25 59.15
#